data_AF-A0A5K1JUA8-F1
#
_entry.id   AF-A0A5K1JUA8-F1
#
_cell.length_a   1.000
_cell.length_b   1.000
_cell.length_c   1.000
_cell.angle_alpha   90.00
_cell.angle_beta   90.00
_cell.angle_gamma   90.00
#
_symmetry.space_group_name_H-M   'P 1'
#
loop_
_entity.id
_entity.type
_entity.pdbx_description
1 polymer ?
#
loop_
_entity_poly.entity_id
_entity_poly.type
_entity_poly.pdbx_seq_one_letter_code
_entity_poly.pdbx_strand_id
1 'polypeptide(L)'
;MDLRKASSHPMLFRRRFADDTLSSMARLLLKEPDFKKRGALFEFVKEDMEVMTDSELQAFCATYKCLRKFLLNDDCYLEAGKIKVLMNLLKQYKEEGRRILIFSQFTQILDILQKILDLKQIKYLVLTGSTPVDVRQSLVDEFSEDESIPVFLLSTKAGGMGINLTAASVVIMFDQDFNPHNDKQAQDRAYRIGQKRDVDVVKLITKGSIEEDMLSLGQMKLALDEAVAGEEAEERVEREMKVSLMNAVRKKLAADDPEAKDNKSAAEIAKSD
;
A
#
# COMPACT_ATOMS: atom_id res chain seq x y z
N MET A 1 1.07 11.18 4.81
CA MET A 1 1.40 9.78 4.44
C MET A 1 0.45 8.79 5.10
N ASP A 2 0.13 8.96 6.39
CA ASP A 2 -0.70 8.00 7.13
C ASP A 2 -2.12 7.86 6.60
N LEU A 3 -2.77 8.94 6.16
CA LEU A 3 -4.11 8.82 5.57
C LEU A 3 -4.16 7.93 4.32
N ARG A 4 -3.08 7.89 3.53
CA ARG A 4 -2.96 6.97 2.40
C ARG A 4 -2.84 5.54 2.90
N LYS A 5 -1.92 5.28 3.84
CA LYS A 5 -1.78 3.96 4.47
C LYS A 5 -3.09 3.47 5.10
N ALA A 6 -3.83 4.35 5.77
CA ALA A 6 -5.13 4.05 6.39
C ALA A 6 -6.21 3.70 5.36
N SER A 7 -6.10 4.26 4.16
CA SER A 7 -6.98 3.94 3.02
C SER A 7 -6.63 2.59 2.38
N SER A 8 -5.41 2.09 2.61
CA SER A 8 -4.89 0.84 2.04
C SER A 8 -5.16 -0.38 2.92
N HIS A 9 -4.62 -0.41 4.15
CA HIS A 9 -4.71 -1.59 5.01
C HIS A 9 -4.52 -1.29 6.51
N PRO A 10 -5.35 -1.84 7.43
CA PRO A 10 -5.21 -1.62 8.87
C PRO A 10 -3.88 -2.09 9.47
N MET A 11 -3.33 -3.21 8.99
CA MET A 11 -2.05 -3.77 9.47
C MET A 11 -0.83 -2.86 9.24
N LEU A 12 -0.97 -1.76 8.48
CA LEU A 12 0.08 -0.74 8.35
C LEU A 12 0.19 0.18 9.57
N PHE A 13 -0.64 -0.03 10.58
CA PHE A 13 -0.62 0.68 11.85
C PHE A 13 -0.48 -0.33 12.97
N ARG A 14 0.10 0.11 14.08
CA ARG A 14 0.10 -0.66 15.31
C ARG A 14 -1.22 -0.43 16.04
N ARG A 15 -2.12 -1.41 15.98
CA ARG A 15 -3.44 -1.36 16.65
C ARG A 15 -3.78 -2.64 17.40
N ARG A 16 -3.38 -3.78 16.86
CA ARG A 16 -3.64 -5.11 17.43
C ARG A 16 -2.57 -5.50 18.44
N PHE A 17 -1.31 -5.12 18.20
CA PHE A 17 -0.22 -5.34 19.15
C PHE A 17 -0.13 -4.17 20.16
N ALA A 18 -0.90 -4.27 21.23
CA ALA A 18 -0.90 -3.30 22.33
C ALA A 18 0.42 -3.28 23.12
N ASP A 19 0.67 -2.20 23.86
CA ASP A 19 1.91 -1.98 24.61
C ASP A 19 2.19 -3.07 25.67
N ASP A 20 1.13 -3.62 26.28
CA ASP A 20 1.22 -4.74 27.23
C ASP A 20 1.69 -6.03 26.55
N THR A 21 1.24 -6.25 25.31
CA THR A 21 1.68 -7.36 24.46
C THR A 21 3.16 -7.19 24.12
N LEU A 22 3.57 -5.99 23.69
CA LEU A 22 4.99 -5.70 23.41
C LEU A 22 5.88 -5.89 24.63
N SER A 23 5.43 -5.42 25.80
CA SER A 23 6.16 -5.62 27.06
C SER A 23 6.35 -7.11 27.38
N SER A 24 5.32 -7.92 27.12
CA SER A 24 5.38 -9.36 27.30
C SER A 24 6.31 -10.04 26.29
N MET A 25 6.29 -9.59 25.03
CA MET A 25 7.18 -10.06 23.97
C MET A 25 8.65 -9.74 24.29
N ALA A 26 8.95 -8.49 24.67
CA ALA A 26 10.31 -8.05 25.01
C ALA A 26 10.92 -8.88 26.15
N ARG A 27 10.15 -9.16 27.21
CA ARG A 27 10.61 -10.03 28.32
C ARG A 27 10.96 -11.45 27.88
N LEU A 28 10.27 -11.97 26.86
CA LEU A 28 10.53 -13.30 26.32
C LEU A 28 11.74 -13.28 25.37
N LEU A 29 11.86 -12.26 24.53
CA LEU A 29 12.99 -12.07 23.63
C LEU A 29 14.31 -11.95 24.39
N LEU A 30 14.35 -11.26 25.53
CA LEU A 30 15.56 -11.19 26.36
C LEU A 30 16.06 -12.55 26.86
N LYS A 31 15.23 -13.60 26.78
CA LYS A 31 15.64 -14.97 27.12
C LYS A 31 16.29 -15.70 25.95
N GLU A 32 16.08 -15.24 24.72
CA GLU A 32 16.63 -15.83 23.50
C GLU A 32 18.15 -15.66 23.42
N PRO A 33 18.89 -16.66 22.87
CA PRO A 33 20.36 -16.66 22.88
C PRO A 33 21.00 -15.46 22.19
N ASP A 34 20.42 -15.01 21.08
CA ASP A 34 20.86 -13.88 20.27
C ASP A 34 20.71 -12.54 21.01
N PHE A 35 19.61 -12.33 21.72
CA PHE A 35 19.40 -11.14 22.56
C PHE A 35 20.30 -11.14 23.80
N LYS A 36 20.49 -12.31 24.44
CA LYS A 36 21.42 -12.46 25.56
C LYS A 36 22.85 -12.17 25.15
N LYS A 37 23.30 -12.71 24.02
CA LYS A 37 24.68 -12.52 23.52
C LYS A 37 24.99 -11.06 23.23
N ARG A 38 24.00 -10.29 22.78
CA ARG A 38 24.13 -8.85 22.51
C ARG A 38 24.01 -7.98 23.76
N GLY A 39 23.65 -8.55 24.91
CA GLY A 39 23.36 -7.77 26.13
C GLY A 39 22.19 -6.81 25.92
N ALA A 40 21.17 -7.22 25.16
CA ALA A 40 20.04 -6.38 24.83
C ALA A 40 19.31 -5.92 26.10
N LEU A 41 18.89 -4.65 26.12
CA LEU A 41 18.13 -4.06 27.22
C LEU A 41 16.63 -4.09 26.92
N PHE A 42 15.82 -4.32 27.96
CA PHE A 42 14.36 -4.39 27.83
C PHE A 42 13.77 -3.16 27.13
N GLU A 43 14.20 -1.96 27.55
CA GLU A 43 13.69 -0.69 27.05
C GLU A 43 13.93 -0.55 25.54
N PHE A 44 15.15 -0.84 25.07
CA PHE A 44 15.47 -0.76 23.64
C PHE A 44 14.73 -1.80 22.80
N VAL A 45 14.60 -3.05 23.27
CA VAL A 45 13.85 -4.07 22.54
C VAL A 45 12.36 -3.68 22.43
N LYS A 46 11.81 -3.06 23.48
CA LYS A 46 10.43 -2.59 23.47
C LYS A 46 10.26 -1.39 22.53
N GLU A 47 11.16 -0.41 22.60
CA GLU A 47 11.16 0.78 21.75
C GLU A 47 11.26 0.42 20.26
N ASP A 48 12.13 -0.54 19.92
CA ASP A 48 12.25 -1.07 18.55
C ASP A 48 10.92 -1.64 18.04
N MET A 49 10.14 -2.30 18.90
CA MET A 49 8.83 -2.85 18.53
C MET A 49 7.71 -1.80 18.51
N GLU A 50 7.83 -0.71 19.27
CA GLU A 50 6.80 0.34 19.35
C GLU A 50 6.64 1.10 18.03
N VAL A 51 7.72 1.18 17.23
CA VAL A 51 7.74 1.82 15.90
C VAL A 51 7.31 0.89 14.76
N MET A 52 7.15 -0.41 15.04
CA MET A 52 6.74 -1.39 14.03
C MET A 52 5.23 -1.39 13.80
N THR A 53 4.83 -1.70 12.57
CA THR A 53 3.43 -1.92 12.20
C THR A 53 2.94 -3.29 12.66
N ASP A 54 1.62 -3.49 12.74
CA ASP A 54 1.07 -4.82 13.08
C ASP A 54 1.53 -5.89 12.07
N SER A 55 1.70 -5.56 10.78
CA SER A 55 2.24 -6.50 9.79
C SER A 55 3.67 -6.92 10.06
N GLU A 56 4.53 -5.98 10.47
CA GLU A 56 5.93 -6.27 10.78
C GLU A 56 6.03 -7.05 12.10
N LEU A 57 5.22 -6.70 13.10
CA LEU A 57 5.16 -7.41 14.38
C LEU A 57 4.64 -8.84 14.21
N GLN A 58 3.62 -9.04 13.37
CA GLN A 58 3.11 -10.38 13.04
C GLN A 58 4.21 -11.23 12.37
N ALA A 59 4.93 -10.67 11.40
CA ALA A 59 6.05 -11.36 10.75
C ALA A 59 7.20 -11.66 11.74
N PHE A 60 7.52 -10.71 12.62
CA PHE A 60 8.55 -10.85 13.64
C PHE A 60 8.21 -11.93 14.68
N CYS A 61 6.94 -12.00 15.11
CA CYS A 61 6.45 -13.06 15.99
C CYS A 61 6.59 -14.46 15.38
N ALA A 62 6.47 -14.58 14.05
CA ALA A 62 6.61 -15.86 13.37
C ALA A 62 8.06 -16.40 13.40
N THR A 63 9.05 -15.50 13.45
CA THR A 63 10.49 -15.84 13.47
C THR A 63 10.91 -16.53 14.77
N TYR A 64 10.36 -16.09 15.92
CA TYR A 64 10.77 -16.58 17.23
C TYR A 64 9.74 -17.55 17.82
N LYS A 65 10.18 -18.78 18.16
CA LYS A 65 9.30 -19.80 18.75
C LYS A 65 8.59 -19.31 20.01
N CYS A 66 9.27 -18.52 20.85
CA CYS A 66 8.72 -17.98 22.09
C CYS A 66 7.60 -16.95 21.87
N LEU A 67 7.54 -16.35 20.68
CA LEU A 67 6.56 -15.32 20.31
C LEU A 67 5.33 -15.86 19.58
N ARG A 68 5.35 -17.13 19.14
CA ARG A 68 4.24 -17.74 18.37
C ARG A 68 2.88 -17.64 19.04
N LYS A 69 2.83 -17.57 20.37
CA LYS A 69 1.58 -17.41 21.14
C LYS A 69 0.91 -16.05 20.98
N PHE A 70 1.64 -15.04 20.47
CA PHE A 70 1.11 -13.71 20.19
C PHE A 70 0.72 -13.52 18.72
N LEU A 71 0.89 -14.55 17.88
CA LEU A 71 0.45 -14.50 16.50
C LEU A 71 -1.06 -14.30 16.45
N LEU A 72 -1.47 -13.32 15.66
CA LEU A 72 -2.86 -13.11 15.29
C LEU A 72 -3.29 -14.18 14.29
N ASN A 73 -4.60 -14.37 14.13
CA ASN A 73 -5.14 -15.16 13.03
C ASN A 73 -4.77 -14.48 11.70
N ASP A 74 -4.37 -15.29 10.71
CA ASP A 74 -4.04 -14.89 9.35
C ASP A 74 -5.17 -14.12 8.64
N ASP A 75 -6.42 -14.28 9.08
CA ASP A 75 -7.56 -13.46 8.63
C ASP A 75 -7.30 -11.96 8.77
N CYS A 76 -6.39 -11.54 9.66
CA CYS A 76 -6.01 -10.13 9.84
C CYS A 76 -5.50 -9.45 8.56
N TYR A 77 -4.90 -10.22 7.65
CA TYR A 77 -4.44 -9.74 6.35
C TYR A 77 -5.58 -9.58 5.32
N LEU A 78 -6.73 -10.24 5.54
CA LEU A 78 -7.90 -10.17 4.66
C LEU A 78 -8.88 -9.07 5.08
N GLU A 79 -8.70 -8.48 6.26
CA GLU A 79 -9.56 -7.46 6.87
C GLU A 79 -9.33 -6.05 6.29
N ALA A 80 -9.38 -5.91 4.96
CA ALA A 80 -9.35 -4.61 4.29
C ALA A 80 -10.25 -4.58 3.05
N GLY A 81 -10.91 -3.45 2.81
CA GLY A 81 -11.84 -3.28 1.68
C GLY A 81 -11.16 -3.50 0.33
N LYS A 82 -9.97 -2.92 0.13
CA LYS A 82 -9.17 -3.11 -1.09
C LYS A 82 -8.77 -4.57 -1.31
N ILE A 83 -8.41 -5.29 -0.24
CA ILE A 83 -8.06 -6.71 -0.32
C ILE A 83 -9.24 -7.55 -0.78
N LYS A 84 -10.45 -7.30 -0.25
CA LYS A 84 -11.67 -8.01 -0.68
C LYS A 84 -11.93 -7.82 -2.18
N VAL A 85 -11.82 -6.59 -2.68
CA VAL A 85 -11.98 -6.29 -4.11
C VAL A 85 -10.87 -6.94 -4.93
N LEU A 86 -9.61 -6.83 -4.49
CA LEU A 86 -8.46 -7.43 -5.14
C LEU A 86 -8.63 -8.95 -5.29
N MET A 87 -9.07 -9.65 -4.24
CA MET A 87 -9.29 -11.10 -4.30
C MET A 87 -10.36 -11.50 -5.32
N ASN A 88 -11.42 -10.69 -5.47
CA ASN A 88 -12.44 -10.93 -6.49
C ASN A 88 -11.88 -10.73 -7.91
N LEU A 89 -11.10 -9.66 -8.12
CA LEU A 89 -10.44 -9.40 -9.40
C LEU A 89 -9.42 -10.50 -9.75
N LEU A 90 -8.60 -10.92 -8.79
CA LEU A 90 -7.65 -12.01 -8.97
C LEU A 90 -8.36 -13.30 -9.40
N LYS A 91 -9.50 -13.61 -8.77
CA LYS A 91 -10.30 -14.77 -9.15
C LYS A 91 -10.84 -14.65 -10.57
N GLN A 92 -11.48 -13.52 -10.89
CA GLN A 92 -12.07 -13.27 -12.21
C GLN A 92 -11.00 -13.38 -13.32
N TYR A 93 -9.90 -12.64 -13.21
CA TYR A 93 -8.87 -12.62 -14.25
C TYR A 93 -8.11 -13.95 -14.35
N LYS A 94 -7.98 -14.70 -13.26
CA LYS A 94 -7.42 -16.06 -13.31
C LYS A 94 -8.36 -17.03 -14.04
N GLU A 95 -9.67 -16.92 -13.87
CA GLU A 95 -10.67 -17.69 -14.63
C GLU A 95 -10.64 -17.34 -16.13
N GLU A 96 -10.32 -16.09 -16.46
CA GLU A 96 -10.08 -15.63 -17.84
C GLU A 96 -8.70 -16.06 -18.41
N GLY A 97 -7.84 -16.69 -17.61
CA GLY A 97 -6.47 -17.04 -18.03
C GLY A 97 -5.60 -15.82 -18.35
N ARG A 98 -5.79 -14.71 -17.61
CA ARG A 98 -5.01 -13.48 -17.74
C ARG A 98 -4.02 -13.34 -16.58
N ARG A 99 -2.77 -13.00 -16.91
CA ARG A 99 -1.72 -12.66 -15.94
C ARG A 99 -1.83 -11.19 -15.51
N ILE A 100 -1.49 -10.93 -14.25
CA ILE A 100 -1.83 -9.71 -13.52
C ILE A 100 -0.56 -9.08 -12.94
N LEU A 101 -0.37 -7.79 -13.19
CA LEU A 101 0.61 -6.95 -12.50
C LEU A 101 -0.10 -6.19 -11.38
N ILE A 102 0.47 -6.18 -10.18
CA ILE A 102 -0.05 -5.37 -9.07
C ILE A 102 1.02 -4.37 -8.65
N PHE A 103 0.72 -3.08 -8.79
CA PHE A 103 1.60 -1.99 -8.40
C PHE A 103 1.18 -1.37 -7.07
N SER A 104 2.17 -1.05 -6.24
CA SER A 104 2.01 -0.34 -4.97
C SER A 104 3.16 0.64 -4.74
N GLN A 105 2.89 1.80 -4.16
CA GLN A 105 3.92 2.72 -3.67
C GLN A 105 4.54 2.26 -2.35
N PHE A 106 3.82 1.43 -1.59
CA PHE A 106 4.23 0.96 -0.28
C PHE A 106 4.71 -0.50 -0.36
N THR A 107 5.99 -0.73 -0.12
CA THR A 107 6.55 -2.09 -0.04
C THR A 107 5.90 -2.91 1.08
N GLN A 108 5.54 -2.26 2.20
CA GLN A 108 4.79 -2.89 3.29
C GLN A 108 3.45 -3.49 2.83
N ILE A 109 2.79 -2.88 1.83
CA ILE A 109 1.60 -3.48 1.20
C ILE A 109 1.96 -4.70 0.38
N LEU A 110 3.08 -4.67 -0.36
CA LEU A 110 3.54 -5.85 -1.10
C LEU A 110 3.84 -7.01 -0.14
N ASP A 111 4.41 -6.74 1.04
CA ASP A 111 4.65 -7.76 2.07
C ASP A 111 3.33 -8.37 2.59
N ILE A 112 2.30 -7.55 2.79
CA ILE A 112 0.95 -8.02 3.13
C ILE A 112 0.36 -8.87 2.00
N LEU A 113 0.48 -8.42 0.74
CA LEU A 113 -0.01 -9.15 -0.42
C LEU A 113 0.70 -10.50 -0.60
N GLN A 114 2.01 -10.56 -0.38
CA GLN A 114 2.78 -11.81 -0.39
C GLN A 114 2.17 -12.82 0.60
N LYS A 115 1.90 -12.41 1.84
CA LYS A 115 1.25 -13.29 2.84
C LYS A 115 -0.13 -13.75 2.39
N ILE A 116 -0.94 -12.87 1.81
CA ILE A 116 -2.27 -13.24 1.32
C ILE A 116 -2.17 -14.24 0.17
N LEU A 117 -1.26 -14.04 -0.77
CA LEU A 117 -1.07 -14.93 -1.91
C LEU A 117 -0.52 -16.30 -1.47
N ASP A 118 0.40 -16.33 -0.50
CA ASP A 118 0.90 -17.55 0.13
C ASP A 118 -0.26 -18.36 0.76
N LEU A 119 -1.11 -17.70 1.56
CA LEU A 119 -2.29 -18.31 2.20
C LEU A 119 -3.28 -18.88 1.19
N LYS A 120 -3.39 -18.25 0.01
CA LYS A 120 -4.25 -18.69 -1.09
C LYS A 120 -3.56 -19.61 -2.09
N GLN A 121 -2.30 -19.97 -1.84
CA GLN A 121 -1.49 -20.84 -2.71
C GLN A 121 -1.43 -20.32 -4.16
N ILE A 122 -1.37 -18.99 -4.33
CA ILE A 122 -1.22 -18.34 -5.62
C ILE A 122 0.26 -18.06 -5.82
N LYS A 123 0.87 -18.59 -6.89
CA LYS A 123 2.26 -18.28 -7.24
C LYS A 123 2.39 -16.81 -7.66
N TYR A 124 3.49 -16.18 -7.26
CA TYR A 124 3.79 -14.81 -7.64
C TYR A 124 5.29 -14.56 -7.70
N LEU A 125 5.68 -13.47 -8.37
CA LEU A 125 7.01 -12.88 -8.28
C LEU A 125 6.93 -11.48 -7.68
N VAL A 126 8.06 -10.97 -7.18
CA VAL A 126 8.14 -9.65 -6.55
C VAL A 126 9.35 -8.89 -7.09
N LEU A 127 9.13 -7.66 -7.55
CA LEU A 127 10.18 -6.76 -8.00
C LEU A 127 10.01 -5.39 -7.34
N THR A 128 10.98 -5.00 -6.53
CA THR A 128 10.98 -3.71 -5.84
C THR A 128 12.26 -2.92 -6.11
N GLY A 129 12.34 -1.71 -5.57
CA GLY A 129 13.55 -0.89 -5.66
C GLY A 129 14.79 -1.54 -5.02
N SER A 130 14.61 -2.43 -4.04
CA SER A 130 15.71 -3.16 -3.38
C SER A 130 16.12 -4.42 -4.12
N THR A 131 15.38 -4.85 -5.15
CA THR A 131 15.79 -5.99 -5.98
C THR A 131 17.08 -5.66 -6.73
N PRO A 132 18.16 -6.46 -6.59
CA PRO A 132 19.43 -6.27 -7.29
C PRO A 132 19.24 -6.21 -8.81
N VAL A 133 19.98 -5.32 -9.47
CA VAL A 133 19.79 -5.01 -10.91
C VAL A 133 20.02 -6.24 -11.79
N ASP A 134 21.00 -7.07 -11.44
CA ASP A 134 21.38 -8.30 -12.12
C ASP A 134 20.29 -9.38 -12.09
N VAL A 135 19.42 -9.38 -11.06
CA VAL A 135 18.34 -10.38 -10.91
C VAL A 135 17.03 -9.93 -11.59
N ARG A 136 16.87 -8.62 -11.87
CA ARG A 136 15.59 -8.08 -12.38
C ARG A 136 15.17 -8.70 -13.71
N GLN A 137 16.11 -8.88 -14.64
CA GLN A 137 15.79 -9.45 -15.95
C GLN A 137 15.36 -10.91 -15.82
N SER A 138 16.02 -11.68 -14.95
CA SER A 138 15.65 -13.08 -14.69
C SER A 138 14.22 -13.21 -14.16
N LEU A 139 13.76 -12.30 -13.29
CA LEU A 139 12.36 -12.31 -12.82
C LEU A 139 11.36 -11.98 -13.93
N VAL A 140 11.73 -11.09 -14.85
CA VAL A 140 10.90 -10.73 -16.02
C VAL A 140 10.80 -11.91 -16.99
N ASP A 141 11.93 -12.58 -17.23
CA ASP A 141 12.01 -13.76 -18.09
C ASP A 141 11.20 -14.91 -17.48
N GLU A 142 11.38 -15.19 -16.18
CA GLU A 142 10.62 -16.19 -15.43
C GLU A 142 9.11 -15.92 -15.50
N PHE A 143 8.69 -14.67 -15.27
CA PHE A 143 7.27 -14.31 -15.39
C PHE A 143 6.72 -14.50 -16.81
N SER A 144 7.57 -14.29 -17.83
CA SER A 144 7.18 -14.40 -19.23
C SER A 144 7.06 -15.86 -19.68
N GLU A 145 7.99 -16.71 -19.24
CA GLU A 145 8.14 -18.12 -19.62
C GLU A 145 7.29 -19.08 -18.78
N ASP A 146 7.16 -18.86 -17.46
CA ASP A 146 6.35 -19.71 -16.58
C ASP A 146 4.91 -19.20 -16.49
N GLU A 147 4.03 -19.77 -17.33
CA GLU A 147 2.59 -19.47 -17.30
C GLU A 147 1.88 -19.88 -16.00
N SER A 148 2.52 -20.69 -15.15
CA SER A 148 1.97 -21.07 -13.83
C SER A 148 2.03 -19.95 -12.79
N ILE A 149 2.70 -18.83 -13.10
CA ILE A 149 2.82 -17.64 -12.26
C ILE A 149 1.80 -16.58 -12.70
N PRO A 150 0.61 -16.49 -12.08
CA PRO A 150 -0.44 -15.56 -12.49
C PRO A 150 -0.22 -14.11 -12.07
N VAL A 151 0.63 -13.84 -11.06
CA VAL A 151 0.73 -12.53 -10.42
C VAL A 151 2.19 -12.06 -10.36
N PHE A 152 2.43 -10.79 -10.70
CA PHE A 152 3.70 -10.11 -10.45
C PHE A 152 3.44 -8.88 -9.58
N LEU A 153 4.04 -8.84 -8.40
CA LEU A 153 4.00 -7.71 -7.48
C LEU A 153 5.14 -6.75 -7.77
N LEU A 154 4.83 -5.47 -7.99
CA LEU A 154 5.82 -4.44 -8.32
C LEU A 154 5.67 -3.23 -7.41
N SER A 155 6.81 -2.66 -6.99
CA SER A 155 6.76 -1.29 -6.47
C SER A 155 6.65 -0.31 -7.64
N THR A 156 5.81 0.72 -7.54
CA THR A 156 5.62 1.67 -8.66
C THR A 156 6.92 2.36 -9.06
N LYS A 157 7.81 2.62 -8.10
CA LYS A 157 9.17 3.14 -8.37
C LYS A 157 10.03 2.18 -9.18
N ALA A 158 9.81 0.87 -9.09
CA ALA A 158 10.49 -0.10 -9.93
C ALA A 158 9.95 -0.11 -11.38
N GLY A 159 8.76 0.45 -11.63
CA GLY A 159 8.21 0.66 -12.97
C GLY A 159 9.04 1.61 -13.84
N GLY A 160 9.84 2.50 -13.25
CA GLY A 160 10.74 3.41 -13.97
C GLY A 160 11.98 2.76 -14.58
N MET A 161 12.18 1.45 -14.36
CA MET A 161 13.42 0.74 -14.72
C MET A 161 13.49 0.26 -16.17
N GLY A 162 12.50 0.57 -17.02
CA GLY A 162 12.58 0.24 -18.45
C GLY A 162 12.13 -1.18 -18.84
N ILE A 163 11.70 -2.01 -17.89
CA ILE A 163 11.32 -3.41 -18.10
C ILE A 163 10.10 -3.58 -19.03
N ASN A 164 9.98 -4.75 -19.65
CA ASN A 164 8.88 -5.14 -20.53
C ASN A 164 8.07 -6.28 -19.90
N LEU A 165 6.77 -6.07 -19.70
CA LEU A 165 5.89 -7.02 -19.00
C LEU A 165 4.64 -7.35 -19.84
N THR A 166 4.79 -7.43 -21.17
CA THR A 166 3.71 -7.79 -22.12
C THR A 166 3.14 -9.19 -21.90
N ALA A 167 3.78 -10.00 -21.06
CA ALA A 167 3.28 -11.26 -20.53
C ALA A 167 1.94 -11.10 -19.76
N ALA A 168 1.74 -9.96 -19.10
CA ALA A 168 0.51 -9.62 -18.41
C ALA A 168 -0.40 -8.75 -19.27
N SER A 169 -1.71 -8.90 -19.09
CA SER A 169 -2.75 -8.09 -19.77
C SER A 169 -3.65 -7.37 -18.78
N VAL A 170 -3.36 -7.45 -17.48
CA VAL A 170 -4.11 -6.78 -16.42
C VAL A 170 -3.11 -6.05 -15.54
N VAL A 171 -3.38 -4.78 -15.27
CA VAL A 171 -2.60 -3.91 -14.39
C VAL A 171 -3.51 -3.40 -13.29
N ILE A 172 -3.22 -3.79 -12.04
CA ILE A 172 -3.94 -3.32 -10.86
C ILE A 172 -3.05 -2.33 -10.11
N MET A 173 -3.47 -1.07 -10.06
CA MET A 173 -2.86 -0.05 -9.21
C MET A 173 -3.51 -0.15 -7.83
N PHE A 174 -2.82 -0.77 -6.88
CA PHE A 174 -3.33 -0.97 -5.53
C PHE A 174 -3.46 0.36 -4.78
N ASP A 175 -2.50 1.26 -5.00
CA ASP A 175 -2.53 2.65 -4.56
C ASP A 175 -1.83 3.53 -5.60
N GLN A 176 -2.17 4.82 -5.60
CA GLN A 176 -1.75 5.77 -6.63
C GLN A 176 -0.54 6.61 -6.18
N ASP A 177 0.32 6.97 -7.13
CA ASP A 177 1.30 8.03 -6.96
C ASP A 177 0.63 9.41 -6.92
N PHE A 178 1.31 10.39 -6.30
CA PHE A 178 0.93 11.79 -6.46
C PHE A 178 1.22 12.30 -7.87
N ASN A 179 2.28 11.78 -8.50
CA ASN A 179 2.59 12.09 -9.87
C ASN A 179 1.92 11.07 -10.82
N PRO A 180 0.84 11.44 -11.53
CA PRO A 180 0.12 10.53 -12.41
C PRO A 180 0.98 9.98 -13.56
N HIS A 181 2.11 10.62 -13.90
CA HIS A 181 3.07 10.10 -14.87
C HIS A 181 3.73 8.81 -14.42
N ASN A 182 3.99 8.65 -13.12
CA ASN A 182 4.54 7.40 -12.59
C ASN A 182 3.53 6.25 -12.74
N ASP A 183 2.25 6.53 -12.47
CA ASP A 183 1.16 5.57 -12.68
C ASP A 183 1.00 5.20 -14.17
N LYS A 184 1.09 6.18 -15.07
CA LYS A 184 1.04 5.97 -16.53
C LYS A 184 2.22 5.12 -17.01
N GLN A 185 3.43 5.43 -16.55
CA GLN A 185 4.63 4.69 -16.87
C GLN A 185 4.60 3.23 -16.38
N ALA A 186 3.92 2.97 -15.26
CA ALA A 186 3.68 1.61 -14.76
C ALA A 186 2.70 0.84 -15.67
N GLN A 187 1.64 1.49 -16.16
CA GLN A 187 0.70 0.90 -17.12
C GLN A 187 1.37 0.56 -18.45
N ASP A 188 2.22 1.47 -18.94
CA ASP A 188 3.00 1.30 -20.18
C ASP A 188 4.00 0.12 -20.13
N ARG A 189 4.22 -0.50 -18.96
CA ARG A 189 5.00 -1.75 -18.87
C ARG A 189 4.28 -2.93 -19.48
N ALA A 190 2.95 -2.98 -19.38
CA ALA A 190 2.11 -4.00 -19.98
C ALA A 190 1.52 -3.54 -21.32
N TYR A 191 1.15 -2.25 -21.43
CA TYR A 191 0.68 -1.62 -22.66
C TYR A 191 1.88 -1.18 -23.51
N ARG A 192 2.54 -2.14 -24.14
CA ARG A 192 3.76 -1.93 -24.93
C ARG A 192 3.77 -2.74 -26.23
N ILE A 193 4.63 -2.34 -27.17
CA ILE A 193 4.90 -3.10 -28.40
C ILE A 193 5.25 -4.55 -28.02
N GLY A 194 4.52 -5.51 -28.60
CA GLY A 194 4.62 -6.94 -28.27
C GLY A 194 3.43 -7.47 -27.47
N GLN A 195 2.57 -6.60 -26.94
CA GLN A 195 1.29 -6.99 -26.35
C GLN A 195 0.33 -7.50 -27.44
N LYS A 196 -0.36 -8.61 -27.15
CA LYS A 196 -1.31 -9.27 -28.07
C LYS A 196 -2.76 -9.24 -27.58
N ARG A 197 -2.99 -8.86 -26.33
CA ARG A 197 -4.32 -8.75 -25.70
C ARG A 197 -4.59 -7.31 -25.27
N ASP A 198 -5.86 -6.94 -25.20
CA ASP A 198 -6.26 -5.68 -24.58
C ASP A 198 -5.79 -5.64 -23.11
N VAL A 199 -5.30 -4.48 -22.70
CA VAL A 199 -4.74 -4.27 -21.36
C VAL A 199 -5.79 -3.60 -20.48
N ASP A 200 -6.21 -4.30 -19.42
CA ASP A 200 -7.11 -3.72 -18.42
C ASP A 200 -6.29 -3.00 -17.37
N VAL A 201 -6.60 -1.73 -17.12
CA VAL A 201 -6.01 -0.96 -16.03
C VAL A 201 -7.08 -0.70 -14.96
N VAL A 202 -6.91 -1.28 -13.78
CA VAL A 202 -7.82 -1.13 -12.65
C VAL A 202 -7.13 -0.35 -11.54
N LYS A 203 -7.74 0.77 -11.11
CA LYS A 203 -7.26 1.58 -9.98
C LYS A 203 -8.14 1.33 -8.75
N LEU A 204 -7.56 0.86 -7.66
CA LEU A 204 -8.29 0.67 -6.40
C LEU A 204 -8.32 1.97 -5.60
N ILE A 205 -9.51 2.53 -5.41
CA ILE A 205 -9.72 3.81 -4.71
C ILE A 205 -10.70 3.60 -3.57
N THR A 206 -10.27 3.92 -2.35
CA THR A 206 -11.14 3.84 -1.18
C THR A 206 -12.06 5.07 -1.12
N LYS A 207 -13.38 4.82 -1.12
CA LYS A 207 -14.42 5.86 -1.05
C LYS A 207 -14.34 6.66 0.25
N GLY A 208 -14.56 7.97 0.18
CA GLY A 208 -14.53 8.89 1.33
C GLY A 208 -13.12 9.15 1.88
N SER A 209 -12.09 8.70 1.17
CA SER A 209 -10.70 8.77 1.60
C SER A 209 -9.92 9.84 0.83
N ILE A 210 -8.66 10.03 1.24
CA ILE A 210 -7.73 10.94 0.58
C ILE A 210 -7.42 10.53 -0.87
N GLU A 211 -7.69 9.28 -1.24
CA GLU A 211 -7.40 8.75 -2.57
C GLU A 211 -8.33 9.31 -3.65
N GLU A 212 -9.57 9.70 -3.32
CA GLU A 212 -10.49 10.34 -4.28
C GLU A 212 -9.98 11.72 -4.71
N ASP A 213 -9.46 12.49 -3.76
CA ASP A 213 -8.84 13.79 -4.03
C ASP A 213 -7.58 13.62 -4.87
N MET A 214 -6.74 12.63 -4.54
CA MET A 214 -5.53 12.30 -5.32
C MET A 214 -5.87 11.91 -6.76
N LEU A 215 -6.90 11.07 -6.97
CA LEU A 215 -7.35 10.69 -8.30
C LEU A 215 -7.78 11.90 -9.12
N SER A 216 -8.64 12.74 -8.54
CA SER A 216 -9.22 13.92 -9.20
C SER A 216 -8.13 14.91 -9.62
N LEU A 217 -7.19 15.17 -8.71
CA LEU A 217 -6.06 16.07 -8.97
C LEU A 217 -5.07 15.47 -9.99
N GLY A 218 -4.81 14.18 -9.93
CA GLY A 218 -3.96 13.48 -10.91
C GLY A 218 -4.55 13.55 -12.32
N GLN A 219 -5.88 13.40 -12.46
CA GLN A 219 -6.57 13.58 -13.74
C GLN A 219 -6.49 15.02 -14.24
N MET A 220 -6.66 16.01 -13.35
CA MET A 220 -6.50 17.41 -13.69
C MET A 220 -5.09 17.72 -14.19
N LYS A 221 -4.05 17.17 -13.54
CA LYS A 221 -2.67 17.35 -13.98
C LYS A 221 -2.46 16.78 -15.40
N LEU A 222 -2.88 15.54 -15.66
CA LEU A 222 -2.76 14.94 -17.00
C LEU A 222 -3.49 15.76 -18.07
N ALA A 223 -4.67 16.29 -17.77
CA ALA A 223 -5.43 17.11 -18.70
C ALA A 223 -4.73 18.46 -19.01
N LEU A 224 -4.06 19.05 -18.02
CA LEU A 224 -3.27 20.28 -18.21
C LEU A 224 -2.02 20.01 -19.06
N ASP A 225 -1.37 18.87 -18.86
CA ASP A 225 -0.20 18.47 -19.64
C ASP A 225 -0.59 18.26 -21.12
N GLU A 226 -1.75 17.65 -21.39
CA GLU A 226 -2.31 17.52 -22.74
C GLU A 226 -2.71 18.87 -23.35
N ALA A 227 -3.09 19.85 -22.52
CA ALA A 227 -3.52 21.18 -22.94
C ALA A 227 -2.36 22.18 -23.20
N VAL A 228 -1.09 21.76 -23.11
CA VAL A 228 0.12 22.58 -23.29
C VAL A 228 0.28 23.63 -22.17
N ALA A 229 0.43 23.16 -20.93
CA ALA A 229 0.91 23.99 -19.83
C ALA A 229 2.36 23.57 -19.45
N GLY A 230 3.30 24.53 -19.38
CA GLY A 230 4.71 24.26 -19.10
C GLY A 230 5.00 23.82 -17.65
N GLU A 231 6.26 23.47 -17.36
CA GLU A 231 6.73 22.91 -16.07
C GLU A 231 6.28 23.71 -14.83
N GLU A 232 6.12 25.04 -14.94
CA GLU A 232 5.63 25.90 -13.85
C GLU A 232 4.18 25.58 -13.43
N ALA A 233 3.32 25.17 -14.38
CA ALA A 233 1.95 24.78 -14.09
C ALA A 233 1.91 23.44 -13.35
N GLU A 234 2.80 22.51 -13.72
CA GLU A 234 2.90 21.20 -13.05
C GLU A 234 3.28 21.32 -11.57
N GLU A 235 4.33 22.11 -11.27
CA GLU A 235 4.75 22.32 -9.88
C GLU A 235 3.68 23.04 -9.06
N ARG A 236 2.97 23.98 -9.68
CA ARG A 236 1.88 24.71 -9.02
C ARG A 236 0.75 23.77 -8.67
N VAL A 237 0.34 22.88 -9.59
CA VAL A 237 -0.69 21.88 -9.32
C VAL A 237 -0.22 20.92 -8.23
N GLU A 238 1.03 20.44 -8.25
CA GLU A 238 1.54 19.56 -7.18
C GLU A 238 1.54 20.25 -5.79
N ARG A 239 1.91 21.53 -5.73
CA ARG A 239 1.80 22.33 -4.51
C ARG A 239 0.34 22.50 -4.10
N GLU A 240 -0.54 22.84 -5.03
CA GLU A 240 -1.97 22.95 -4.79
C GLU A 240 -2.59 21.61 -4.34
N MET A 241 -2.10 20.46 -4.84
CA MET A 241 -2.49 19.13 -4.35
C MET A 241 -2.13 19.01 -2.88
N LYS A 242 -0.86 19.24 -2.53
CA LYS A 242 -0.38 19.13 -1.14
C LYS A 242 -1.15 20.06 -0.20
N VAL A 243 -1.45 21.29 -0.63
CA VAL A 243 -2.21 22.28 0.14
C VAL A 243 -3.68 21.90 0.26
N SER A 244 -4.32 21.48 -0.83
CA SER A 244 -5.71 21.01 -0.84
C SER A 244 -5.89 19.81 0.09
N LEU A 245 -4.97 18.84 0.02
CA LEU A 245 -4.92 17.70 0.93
C LEU A 245 -4.78 18.15 2.39
N MET A 246 -3.89 19.09 2.70
CA MET A 246 -3.79 19.64 4.06
C MET A 246 -5.08 20.34 4.51
N ASN A 247 -5.77 21.03 3.62
CA ASN A 247 -7.01 21.73 3.92
C ASN A 247 -8.20 20.76 4.08
N ALA A 248 -8.28 19.70 3.28
CA ALA A 248 -9.28 18.64 3.43
C ALA A 248 -9.12 17.92 4.78
N VAL A 249 -7.87 17.67 5.19
CA VAL A 249 -7.55 17.11 6.51
C VAL A 249 -7.95 18.08 7.63
N ARG A 250 -7.61 19.36 7.52
CA ARG A 250 -8.02 20.37 8.51
C ARG A 250 -9.54 20.50 8.62
N LYS A 251 -10.27 20.48 7.50
CA LYS A 251 -11.74 20.53 7.52
C LYS A 251 -12.36 19.28 8.16
N LYS A 252 -11.84 18.09 7.89
CA LYS A 252 -12.32 16.85 8.52
C LYS A 252 -12.01 16.84 10.03
N LEU A 253 -10.82 17.26 10.43
CA LEU A 253 -10.46 17.40 11.86
C LEU A 253 -11.30 18.46 12.58
N ALA A 254 -11.57 19.61 11.95
CA ALA A 254 -12.42 20.65 12.52
C ALA A 254 -13.92 20.27 12.55
N ALA A 255 -14.36 19.32 11.74
CA ALA A 255 -15.73 18.80 11.76
C ALA A 255 -15.95 17.74 12.86
N ASP A 256 -14.87 17.09 13.31
CA ASP A 256 -14.87 16.07 14.38
C ASP A 256 -14.50 16.63 15.77
N ASP A 257 -14.25 17.94 15.89
CA ASP A 257 -13.99 18.60 17.16
C ASP A 257 -15.30 18.79 17.97
N PRO A 258 -15.46 18.14 19.14
CA PRO A 258 -16.69 18.23 19.94
C PRO A 258 -17.01 19.66 20.40
N GLU A 259 -16.00 20.54 20.54
CA GLU A 259 -16.22 21.94 20.94
C GLU A 259 -16.89 22.78 19.83
N ALA A 260 -16.76 22.38 18.56
CA ALA A 260 -17.39 23.08 17.43
C ALA A 260 -18.89 22.73 17.26
N LYS A 261 -19.36 21.63 17.86
CA LYS A 261 -20.79 21.25 17.87
C LYS A 261 -21.58 22.01 18.93
N ASP A 262 -20.99 22.31 20.08
CA ASP A 262 -21.66 23.07 21.15
C ASP A 262 -21.78 24.58 20.82
N ASN A 263 -20.80 25.16 20.12
CA ASN A 263 -20.87 26.57 19.73
C ASN A 263 -21.87 26.86 18.61
N LYS A 264 -22.28 25.86 17.83
CA LYS A 264 -23.37 26.01 16.85
C LYS A 264 -24.76 25.92 17.48
N SER A 265 -24.94 25.07 18.51
CA SER A 265 -26.22 24.98 19.23
C SER A 265 -26.48 26.24 20.08
N ALA A 266 -25.45 26.79 20.74
CA ALA A 266 -25.56 28.01 21.52
C ALA A 266 -25.85 29.27 20.66
N ALA A 267 -25.29 29.34 19.44
CA ALA A 267 -25.50 30.46 18.52
C ALA A 267 -26.88 30.43 17.81
N GLU A 268 -27.53 29.26 17.70
CA GLU A 268 -28.90 29.16 17.19
C GLU A 268 -29.95 29.50 18.27
N ILE A 269 -29.67 29.22 19.55
CA ILE A 269 -30.58 29.57 20.66
C ILE A 269 -30.56 31.09 20.95
N ALA A 270 -29.42 31.77 20.76
CA ALA A 270 -29.32 33.22 20.98
C ALA A 270 -29.94 34.10 19.88
N LYS A 271 -30.52 33.51 18.83
CA LYS A 271 -31.24 34.24 17.75
C LYS A 271 -32.75 34.08 17.81
N SER A 272 -33.28 33.36 18.81
CA SER A 272 -34.71 33.12 18.99
C SER A 272 -35.33 33.85 20.18
N ASP A 273 -34.60 34.73 20.87
CA ASP A 273 -35.12 35.63 21.92
C ASP A 273 -35.02 37.10 21.51
#